data_AF-A0A3P1XUK7-F1
#
_entry.id   AF-A0A3P1XUK7-F1
#
_cell.length_a   1.000
_cell.length_b   1.000
_cell.length_c   1.000
_cell.angle_alpha   90.00
_cell.angle_beta   90.00
_cell.angle_gamma   90.00
#
_symmetry.space_group_name_H-M   'P 1'
#
loop_
_entity.id
_entity.type
_entity.pdbx_description
1 polymer ?
#
loop_
_entity_poly.entity_id
_entity_poly.type
_entity_poly.pdbx_seq_one_letter_code
_entity_poly.pdbx_strand_id
1 'polypeptide(L)'
;MGCLCVRTGVLVSEITVVVGAPASGKSAWVESVRQPGEPVVDYDLLARAFGSTVPHDAPVAVREVAFAARQGAISRIRRGVSDSAYIVQSFIDAAAVAAWLDFGARVVVVDPGKGECLRRAESDGRPQHSFEGIEKWYAEEPVWDSRAEFVKEPSVNNSVRSAAGVKSRRWFSMQASKPDQGAAKLGVISIYDHIGWGGTESKAFIEELNQLDVDVIELHIDSPGGDVFQGIAIMNALRRHKARIEVTVDGLAASIASVIAMAGDRIVMNRGAQMMIHDAWSWGEGDARDLESAAKALEKCSDSIAATYAARTGKSKEHWRELMAVETWFTAEEAVLAGLADSWVDAPSASARFDLSVFNYAGRAAAPAPRINDEGGSEVTAEEFVVRVRELLGLDEGLALDDVAVAVEDLVKAAEAVADAVEPDAVADPVGEPAASAADVDGVVTVDKAVFAELQADAAAGREARARADVARREGLVADAVKAGKISPASSSQWLDRLNVDEANTAALLASLTSGAVPLAEVGSGLDEVEGLSEAEKIFNTAWGTR
;
A
#
# COMPACT_ATOMS: atom_id res chain seq x y z
N MET A 1 51.55 -5.10 -43.45
CA MET A 1 50.72 -6.26 -43.07
C MET A 1 50.42 -6.15 -41.58
N GLY A 2 49.35 -5.45 -41.22
CA GLY A 2 48.86 -5.37 -39.84
C GLY A 2 47.80 -6.45 -39.65
N CYS A 3 48.02 -7.34 -38.68
CA CYS A 3 47.17 -8.49 -38.40
C CYS A 3 45.77 -8.02 -37.96
N LEU A 4 44.78 -8.32 -38.79
CA LEU A 4 43.36 -8.09 -38.53
C LEU A 4 42.89 -9.12 -37.50
N CYS A 5 42.91 -8.77 -36.21
CA CYS A 5 42.26 -9.58 -35.19
C CYS A 5 40.77 -9.19 -35.18
N VAL A 6 39.95 -9.99 -35.89
CA VAL A 6 38.49 -9.90 -35.88
C VAL A 6 38.02 -10.19 -34.45
N ARG A 7 37.69 -9.15 -33.69
CA ARG A 7 36.88 -9.31 -32.47
C ARG A 7 35.49 -9.73 -32.93
N THR A 8 35.11 -10.96 -32.60
CA THR A 8 33.73 -11.42 -32.57
C THR A 8 32.90 -10.45 -31.76
N GLY A 9 32.17 -9.56 -32.43
CA GLY A 9 31.35 -8.52 -31.82
C GLY A 9 30.10 -9.10 -31.21
N VAL A 10 30.22 -9.63 -29.99
CA VAL A 10 29.10 -9.59 -29.04
C VAL A 10 28.98 -8.12 -28.66
N LEU A 11 27.87 -7.47 -29.04
CA LEU A 11 27.52 -6.16 -28.50
C LEU A 11 27.42 -6.33 -26.98
N VAL A 12 28.46 -5.90 -26.26
CA VAL A 12 28.44 -5.88 -24.80
C VAL A 12 27.53 -4.72 -24.43
N SER A 13 26.40 -5.00 -23.80
CA SER A 13 25.47 -3.99 -23.33
C SER A 13 26.17 -3.12 -22.26
N GLU A 14 26.21 -1.80 -22.45
CA GLU A 14 26.77 -0.83 -21.50
C GLU A 14 25.73 -0.42 -20.46
N ILE A 15 24.99 -1.40 -19.94
CA ILE A 15 23.99 -1.18 -18.88
C ILE A 15 24.69 -1.22 -17.54
N THR A 16 24.55 -0.15 -16.76
CA THR A 16 25.11 -0.04 -15.40
C THR A 16 23.98 0.13 -14.38
N VAL A 17 23.85 -0.82 -13.46
CA VAL A 17 22.91 -0.76 -12.34
C VAL A 17 23.65 -0.25 -11.11
N VAL A 18 23.22 0.89 -10.59
CA VAL A 18 23.84 1.57 -9.44
C VAL A 18 22.96 1.38 -8.22
N VAL A 19 23.53 0.75 -7.21
CA VAL A 19 22.85 0.23 -6.02
C VAL A 19 23.41 0.86 -4.76
N GLY A 20 22.60 1.01 -3.72
CA GLY A 20 23.03 1.51 -2.42
C GLY A 20 21.88 2.09 -1.61
N ALA A 21 22.08 2.25 -0.30
CA ALA A 21 21.07 2.82 0.60
C ALA A 21 20.55 4.20 0.11
N PRO A 22 19.35 4.65 0.52
CA PRO A 22 18.96 6.05 0.36
C PRO A 22 20.07 6.98 0.87
N ALA A 23 20.25 8.14 0.24
CA ALA A 23 21.34 9.08 0.54
C ALA A 23 22.78 8.53 0.42
N SER A 24 23.01 7.34 -0.15
CA SER A 24 24.38 6.80 -0.33
C SER A 24 25.22 7.51 -1.38
N GLY A 25 24.62 8.39 -2.19
CA GLY A 25 25.33 9.16 -3.23
C GLY A 25 25.22 8.58 -4.65
N LYS A 26 24.32 7.61 -4.89
CA LYS A 26 24.13 6.97 -6.22
C LYS A 26 24.01 7.95 -7.38
N SER A 27 23.08 8.90 -7.31
CA SER A 27 22.83 9.85 -8.40
C SER A 27 24.04 10.77 -8.64
N ALA A 28 24.74 11.19 -7.58
CA ALA A 28 25.98 11.96 -7.69
C ALA A 28 27.12 11.14 -8.31
N TRP A 29 27.23 9.85 -7.95
CA TRP A 29 28.18 8.95 -8.58
C TRP A 29 27.89 8.78 -10.08
N VAL A 30 26.63 8.54 -10.46
CA VAL A 30 26.19 8.46 -11.86
C VAL A 30 26.55 9.74 -12.61
N GLU A 31 26.28 10.91 -12.04
CA GLU A 31 26.63 12.20 -12.65
C GLU A 31 28.14 12.40 -12.82
N SER A 32 28.96 11.82 -11.94
CA SER A 32 30.43 11.93 -12.02
C SER A 32 31.06 11.05 -13.10
N VAL A 33 30.38 9.96 -13.50
CA VAL A 33 30.93 8.97 -14.44
C VAL A 33 30.23 8.94 -15.80
N ARG A 34 28.97 9.40 -15.88
CA ARG A 34 28.21 9.38 -17.12
C ARG A 34 28.73 10.41 -18.12
N GLN A 35 28.68 10.06 -19.39
CA GLN A 35 28.89 11.01 -20.48
C GLN A 35 27.61 11.80 -20.78
N PRO A 36 27.72 13.04 -21.27
CA PRO A 36 26.56 13.81 -21.71
C PRO A 36 25.76 13.05 -22.79
N GLY A 37 24.46 12.88 -22.56
CA GLY A 37 23.55 12.18 -23.48
C GLY A 37 23.27 10.72 -23.13
N GLU A 38 23.97 10.14 -22.15
CA GLU A 38 23.68 8.78 -21.70
C GLU A 38 22.36 8.71 -20.90
N PRO A 39 21.47 7.75 -21.20
CA PRO A 39 20.21 7.61 -20.49
C PRO A 39 20.40 7.29 -19.01
N VAL A 40 19.67 7.99 -18.14
CA VAL A 40 19.62 7.70 -16.70
C VAL A 40 18.18 7.39 -16.32
N VAL A 41 17.97 6.20 -15.76
CA VAL A 41 16.72 5.71 -15.22
C VAL A 41 16.78 5.85 -13.70
N ASP A 42 16.45 7.05 -13.22
CA ASP A 42 16.38 7.41 -11.80
C ASP A 42 14.96 7.87 -11.45
N TYR A 43 14.44 7.33 -10.35
CA TYR A 43 13.11 7.67 -9.86
C TYR A 43 12.98 9.16 -9.52
N ASP A 44 13.97 9.74 -8.84
CA ASP A 44 13.91 11.14 -8.41
C ASP A 44 13.96 12.09 -9.62
N LEU A 45 14.73 11.73 -10.65
CA LEU A 45 14.77 12.49 -11.92
C LEU A 45 13.43 12.41 -12.66
N LEU A 46 12.82 11.23 -12.71
CA LEU A 46 11.51 11.05 -13.34
C LEU A 46 10.41 11.79 -12.57
N ALA A 47 10.38 11.69 -11.24
CA ALA A 47 9.40 12.39 -10.41
C ALA A 47 9.50 13.92 -10.57
N ARG A 48 10.72 14.47 -10.66
CA ARG A 48 10.93 15.91 -10.97
C ARG A 48 10.46 16.25 -12.38
N ALA A 49 10.75 15.41 -13.38
CA ALA A 49 10.31 15.62 -14.75
C ALA A 49 8.78 15.61 -14.89
N PHE A 50 8.08 14.82 -14.06
CA PHE A 50 6.62 14.78 -13.96
C PHE A 50 6.03 15.86 -13.04
N GLY A 51 6.83 16.83 -12.60
CA GLY A 51 6.35 18.03 -11.93
C GLY A 51 6.38 17.98 -10.40
N SER A 52 7.07 17.01 -9.77
CA SER A 52 7.27 17.07 -8.32
C SER A 52 8.09 18.30 -7.93
N THR A 53 7.52 19.15 -7.07
CA THR A 53 8.20 20.29 -6.43
C THR A 53 8.78 19.93 -5.06
N VAL A 54 8.47 18.74 -4.55
CA VAL A 54 8.94 18.25 -3.24
C VAL A 54 10.06 17.22 -3.48
N PRO A 55 11.31 17.53 -3.10
CA PRO A 55 12.43 16.60 -3.26
C PRO A 55 12.22 15.34 -2.40
N HIS A 56 12.39 14.16 -3.00
CA HIS A 56 12.33 12.86 -2.31
C HIS A 56 10.98 12.51 -1.67
N ASP A 57 9.92 13.30 -1.90
CA ASP A 57 8.58 13.07 -1.35
C ASP A 57 7.48 13.55 -2.33
N ALA A 58 7.48 12.96 -3.53
CA ALA A 58 6.57 13.38 -4.58
C ALA A 58 5.09 13.08 -4.24
N PRO A 59 4.12 13.90 -4.71
CA PRO A 59 2.70 13.60 -4.56
C PRO A 59 2.32 12.24 -5.17
N VAL A 60 1.33 11.54 -4.60
CA VAL A 60 0.94 10.17 -5.01
C VAL A 60 0.75 10.03 -6.53
N ALA A 61 0.00 10.94 -7.16
CA ALA A 61 -0.21 10.92 -8.61
C ALA A 61 1.09 11.02 -9.43
N VAL A 62 2.07 11.79 -8.95
CA VAL A 62 3.40 11.92 -9.58
C VAL A 62 4.24 10.67 -9.33
N ARG A 63 4.13 10.07 -8.13
CA ARG A 63 4.83 8.83 -7.77
C ARG A 63 4.41 7.67 -8.67
N GLU A 64 3.12 7.52 -8.94
CA GLU A 64 2.59 6.45 -9.78
C GLU A 64 3.09 6.55 -11.22
N VAL A 65 3.04 7.76 -11.80
CA VAL A 65 3.51 8.02 -13.17
C VAL A 65 5.04 7.85 -13.26
N ALA A 66 5.79 8.38 -12.28
CA ALA A 66 7.24 8.23 -12.22
C ALA A 66 7.66 6.75 -12.10
N PHE A 67 6.93 5.97 -11.29
CA PHE A 67 7.17 4.55 -11.14
C PHE A 67 6.86 3.78 -12.43
N ALA A 68 5.71 4.02 -13.05
CA ALA A 68 5.32 3.37 -14.30
C ALA A 68 6.32 3.67 -15.44
N ALA A 69 6.76 4.94 -15.56
CA ALA A 69 7.76 5.33 -16.54
C ALA A 69 9.11 4.64 -16.30
N ARG A 70 9.53 4.55 -15.03
CA ARG A 70 10.76 3.85 -14.63
C ARG A 70 10.70 2.36 -15.01
N GLN A 71 9.59 1.69 -14.70
CA GLN A 71 9.40 0.28 -15.03
C GLN A 71 9.33 0.03 -16.54
N GLY A 72 8.67 0.93 -17.28
CA GLY A 72 8.66 0.91 -18.74
C GLY A 72 10.08 1.02 -19.33
N ALA A 73 10.91 1.92 -18.79
CA ALA A 73 12.30 2.08 -19.22
C ALA A 73 13.15 0.82 -18.93
N ILE A 74 13.07 0.27 -17.72
CA ILE A 74 13.78 -0.96 -17.32
C ILE A 74 13.35 -2.15 -18.20
N SER A 75 12.06 -2.30 -18.46
CA SER A 75 11.50 -3.36 -19.31
C SER A 75 12.03 -3.28 -20.75
N ARG A 76 12.14 -2.06 -21.31
CA ARG A 76 12.73 -1.86 -22.64
C ARG A 76 14.22 -2.18 -22.67
N ILE A 77 14.97 -1.81 -21.64
CA ILE A 77 16.40 -2.15 -21.50
C ILE A 77 16.58 -3.67 -21.47
N ARG A 78 15.81 -4.39 -20.65
CA ARG A 78 15.87 -5.87 -20.56
C ARG A 78 15.48 -6.58 -21.86
N ARG A 79 14.72 -5.93 -22.74
CA ARG A 79 14.36 -6.43 -24.07
C ARG A 79 15.42 -6.12 -25.15
N GLY A 80 16.55 -5.52 -24.77
CA GLY A 80 17.62 -5.15 -25.70
C GLY A 80 17.26 -3.98 -26.62
N VAL A 81 16.30 -3.13 -26.21
CA VAL A 81 15.89 -1.95 -27.00
C VAL A 81 16.86 -0.78 -26.80
N SER A 82 17.67 -0.81 -25.74
CA SER A 82 18.69 0.19 -25.45
C SER A 82 20.00 -0.51 -25.12
N ASP A 83 21.09 -0.06 -25.75
CA ASP A 83 22.41 -0.66 -25.59
C ASP A 83 23.23 -0.03 -24.45
N SER A 84 22.79 1.11 -23.90
CA SER A 84 23.48 1.85 -22.83
C SER A 84 22.49 2.59 -21.91
N ALA A 85 22.62 2.44 -20.59
CA ALA A 85 21.85 3.20 -19.60
C ALA A 85 22.42 3.04 -18.18
N TYR A 86 22.25 4.06 -17.34
CA TYR A 86 22.44 3.96 -15.89
C TYR A 86 21.08 3.77 -15.20
N ILE A 87 20.96 2.76 -14.35
CA ILE A 87 19.74 2.46 -13.60
C ILE A 87 20.04 2.68 -12.11
N VAL A 88 19.38 3.65 -11.49
CA VAL A 88 19.54 3.92 -10.05
C VAL A 88 18.53 3.12 -9.26
N GLN A 89 19.00 2.32 -8.29
CA GLN A 89 18.14 1.44 -7.50
C GLN A 89 18.55 1.43 -6.01
N SER A 90 17.63 1.82 -5.14
CA SER A 90 17.91 1.89 -3.69
C SER A 90 17.68 0.57 -2.95
N PHE A 91 16.72 -0.24 -3.42
CA PHE A 91 16.43 -1.56 -2.90
C PHE A 91 16.46 -2.57 -4.02
N ILE A 92 17.34 -3.55 -3.90
CA ILE A 92 17.46 -4.68 -4.80
C ILE A 92 17.97 -5.86 -3.98
N ASP A 93 17.33 -7.01 -4.13
CA ASP A 93 17.77 -8.22 -3.47
C ASP A 93 18.91 -8.91 -4.26
N ALA A 94 19.55 -9.89 -3.63
CA ALA A 94 20.67 -10.62 -4.21
C ALA A 94 20.29 -11.39 -5.49
N ALA A 95 19.05 -11.86 -5.62
CA ALA A 95 18.58 -12.58 -6.81
C ALA A 95 18.40 -11.64 -8.00
N ALA A 96 17.86 -10.45 -7.77
CA ALA A 96 17.73 -9.40 -8.77
C ALA A 96 19.10 -8.86 -9.20
N VAL A 97 20.08 -8.77 -8.29
CA VAL A 97 21.48 -8.46 -8.62
C VAL A 97 22.07 -9.54 -9.53
N ALA A 98 21.91 -10.81 -9.19
CA ALA A 98 22.38 -11.92 -10.01
C ALA A 98 21.73 -11.91 -11.41
N ALA A 99 20.43 -11.63 -11.50
CA ALA A 99 19.71 -11.53 -12.76
C ALA A 99 20.26 -10.40 -13.66
N TRP A 100 20.64 -9.25 -13.08
CA TRP A 100 21.28 -8.17 -13.83
C TRP A 100 22.69 -8.54 -14.31
N LEU A 101 23.47 -9.19 -13.47
CA LEU A 101 24.79 -9.68 -13.85
C LEU A 101 24.73 -10.74 -14.95
N ASP A 102 23.75 -11.63 -14.89
CA ASP A 102 23.52 -12.68 -15.90
C ASP A 102 22.96 -12.10 -17.21
N PHE A 103 22.25 -10.97 -17.14
CA PHE A 103 21.88 -10.15 -18.29
C PHE A 103 23.09 -9.45 -18.93
N GLY A 104 24.26 -9.46 -18.28
CA GLY A 104 25.48 -8.81 -18.75
C GLY A 104 25.60 -7.34 -18.32
N ALA A 105 24.74 -6.86 -17.42
CA ALA A 105 24.87 -5.51 -16.87
C ALA A 105 26.00 -5.44 -15.82
N ARG A 106 26.64 -4.27 -15.73
CA ARG A 106 27.56 -3.95 -14.65
C ARG A 106 26.77 -3.53 -13.42
N VAL A 107 27.06 -4.11 -12.25
CA VAL A 107 26.41 -3.71 -10.98
C VAL A 107 27.43 -2.98 -10.12
N VAL A 108 27.11 -1.76 -9.70
CA VAL A 108 27.96 -0.90 -8.87
C VAL A 108 27.25 -0.59 -7.56
N VAL A 109 27.85 -0.98 -6.44
CA VAL A 109 27.37 -0.71 -5.09
C VAL A 109 28.07 0.52 -4.54
N VAL A 110 27.30 1.58 -4.29
CA VAL A 110 27.76 2.84 -3.67
C VAL A 110 27.39 2.79 -2.20
N ASP A 111 28.40 2.60 -1.35
CA ASP A 111 28.25 2.46 0.10
C ASP A 111 29.29 3.32 0.84
N PRO A 112 28.90 4.53 1.28
CA PRO A 112 29.74 5.39 2.11
C PRO A 112 29.65 5.05 3.62
N GLY A 113 28.86 4.04 3.98
CA GLY A 113 28.54 3.66 5.35
C GLY A 113 27.30 4.34 5.92
N LYS A 114 26.64 3.62 6.83
CA LYS A 114 25.36 4.01 7.45
C LYS A 114 25.37 5.42 8.05
N GLY A 115 26.40 5.75 8.82
CA GLY A 115 26.52 7.05 9.47
C GLY A 115 26.55 8.21 8.48
N GLU A 116 27.22 8.03 7.34
CA GLU A 116 27.30 9.05 6.29
C GLU A 116 25.98 9.18 5.52
N CYS A 117 25.29 8.06 5.24
CA CYS A 117 23.96 8.07 4.66
C CYS A 117 22.94 8.82 5.55
N LEU A 118 22.94 8.55 6.86
CA LEU A 118 22.07 9.24 7.83
C LEU A 118 22.38 10.74 7.90
N ARG A 119 23.67 11.11 7.97
CA ARG A 119 24.11 12.51 7.98
C ARG A 119 23.67 13.25 6.72
N ARG A 120 23.78 12.62 5.55
CA ARG A 120 23.33 13.19 4.27
C ARG A 120 21.81 13.34 4.24
N ALA A 121 21.06 12.33 4.69
CA ALA A 121 19.60 12.39 4.75
C ALA A 121 19.10 13.53 5.67
N GLU A 122 19.77 13.76 6.80
CA GLU A 122 19.48 14.87 7.71
C GLU A 122 19.80 16.22 7.07
N SER A 123 20.99 16.36 6.47
CA SER A 123 21.40 17.59 5.78
C SER A 123 20.49 17.96 4.60
N ASP A 124 19.96 16.96 3.90
CA ASP A 124 19.07 17.12 2.75
C ASP A 124 17.60 17.36 3.17
N GLY A 125 17.28 17.28 4.47
CA GLY A 125 15.91 17.39 4.97
C GLY A 125 14.99 16.30 4.44
N ARG A 126 15.50 15.08 4.26
CA ARG A 126 14.74 13.98 3.65
C ARG A 126 13.54 13.58 4.51
N PRO A 127 12.48 13.05 3.91
CA PRO A 127 11.35 12.49 4.65
C PRO A 127 11.76 11.25 5.45
N GLN A 128 11.00 10.95 6.51
CA GLN A 128 11.31 9.90 7.48
C GLN A 128 11.56 8.52 6.83
N HIS A 129 10.80 8.18 5.79
CA HIS A 129 10.96 6.92 5.05
C HIS A 129 12.34 6.75 4.39
N SER A 130 13.07 7.84 4.12
CA SER A 130 14.45 7.77 3.62
C SER A 130 15.41 7.27 4.70
N PHE A 131 15.21 7.66 5.96
CA PHE A 131 16.01 7.19 7.10
C PHE A 131 15.72 5.73 7.40
N GLU A 132 14.43 5.35 7.40
CA GLU A 132 14.01 3.94 7.52
C GLU A 132 14.63 3.07 6.44
N GLY A 133 14.66 3.59 5.21
CA GLY A 133 15.27 2.90 4.11
C GLY A 133 16.80 2.73 4.24
N ILE A 134 17.50 3.69 4.85
CA ILE A 134 18.92 3.57 5.18
C ILE A 134 19.11 2.47 6.22
N GLU A 135 18.36 2.54 7.31
CA GLU A 135 18.41 1.57 8.41
C GLU A 135 18.17 0.14 7.90
N LYS A 136 17.12 -0.06 7.09
CA LYS A 136 16.78 -1.35 6.47
C LYS A 136 17.92 -1.88 5.59
N TRP A 137 18.47 -1.04 4.71
CA TRP A 137 19.53 -1.46 3.78
C TRP A 137 20.77 -2.00 4.50
N TYR A 138 21.17 -1.39 5.62
CA TYR A 138 22.32 -1.84 6.41
C TYR A 138 21.98 -2.99 7.36
N ALA A 139 20.72 -3.16 7.76
CA ALA A 139 20.28 -4.27 8.62
C ALA A 139 20.22 -5.61 7.87
N GLU A 140 19.93 -5.58 6.56
CA GLU A 140 19.84 -6.79 5.73
C GLU A 140 21.20 -7.47 5.46
N GLU A 141 22.32 -6.85 5.87
CA GLU A 141 23.71 -7.31 5.61
C GLU A 141 23.87 -7.97 4.23
N PRO A 142 23.55 -7.25 3.14
CA PRO A 142 23.40 -7.87 1.82
C PRO A 142 24.68 -8.59 1.39
N VAL A 143 24.55 -9.90 1.14
CA VAL A 143 25.62 -10.72 0.56
C VAL A 143 25.63 -10.49 -0.94
N TRP A 144 26.60 -9.71 -1.41
CA TRP A 144 26.72 -9.36 -2.82
C TRP A 144 27.41 -10.46 -3.62
N ASP A 145 26.95 -10.66 -4.85
CA ASP A 145 27.66 -11.46 -5.84
C ASP A 145 29.08 -10.89 -6.05
N SER A 146 30.08 -11.76 -6.11
CA SER A 146 31.49 -11.39 -6.29
C SER A 146 31.79 -10.55 -7.55
N ARG A 147 30.88 -10.54 -8.53
CA ARG A 147 30.98 -9.73 -9.75
C ARG A 147 30.55 -8.27 -9.56
N ALA A 148 29.93 -7.92 -8.42
CA ALA A 148 29.52 -6.55 -8.13
C ALA A 148 30.73 -5.67 -7.77
N GLU A 149 30.76 -4.45 -8.30
CA GLU A 149 31.81 -3.46 -8.04
C GLU A 149 31.46 -2.62 -6.82
N PHE A 150 32.38 -2.41 -5.89
CA PHE A 150 32.16 -1.58 -4.71
C PHE A 150 32.89 -0.25 -4.80
N VAL A 151 32.13 0.83 -4.64
CA VAL A 151 32.68 2.19 -4.55
C VAL A 151 32.68 2.60 -3.09
N LYS A 152 33.87 2.59 -2.48
CA LYS A 152 34.11 3.20 -1.16
C LYS A 152 34.60 4.63 -1.37
N GLU A 153 33.84 5.62 -0.91
CA GLU A 153 34.37 6.98 -0.78
C GLU A 153 35.48 7.03 0.30
N PRO A 154 36.43 7.99 0.24
CA PRO A 154 37.55 8.05 1.16
C PRO A 154 37.05 8.18 2.60
N SER A 155 37.44 7.23 3.44
CA SER A 155 37.08 7.14 4.85
C SER A 155 37.28 8.47 5.59
N VAL A 156 36.20 9.04 6.12
CA VAL A 156 36.34 9.96 7.25
C VAL A 156 36.72 9.10 8.46
N ASN A 157 37.93 9.35 8.96
CA ASN A 157 38.59 8.60 10.02
C ASN A 157 37.66 8.26 11.19
N ASN A 158 37.58 6.97 11.49
CA ASN A 158 36.90 6.40 12.63
C ASN A 158 37.74 6.63 13.90
N SER A 159 37.87 7.89 14.32
CA SER A 159 38.48 8.26 15.59
C SER A 159 38.20 9.74 15.87
N VAL A 160 37.11 10.04 16.58
CA VAL A 160 36.95 11.17 17.51
C VAL A 160 35.51 11.11 18.06
N ARG A 161 35.44 10.83 19.37
CA ARG A 161 34.40 11.23 20.34
C ARG A 161 33.07 10.48 20.36
N SER A 162 33.05 9.53 21.29
CA SER A 162 32.01 9.46 22.32
C SER A 162 31.64 10.85 22.88
N ALA A 163 30.35 11.03 23.20
CA ALA A 163 29.72 12.12 23.94
C ALA A 163 29.23 13.35 23.14
N ALA A 164 28.13 13.16 22.39
CA ALA A 164 26.94 14.02 22.43
C ALA A 164 25.77 13.20 21.85
N GLY A 165 24.72 12.96 22.65
CA GLY A 165 23.73 11.93 22.37
C GLY A 165 22.79 12.22 21.21
N VAL A 166 22.78 11.33 20.22
CA VAL A 166 21.57 11.02 19.44
C VAL A 166 20.95 9.81 20.14
N LYS A 167 19.85 10.01 20.89
CA LYS A 167 19.09 8.88 21.44
C LYS A 167 18.42 8.17 20.27
N SER A 168 18.66 6.86 20.09
CA SER A 168 17.80 6.07 19.20
C SER A 168 16.37 6.17 19.74
N ARG A 169 15.42 6.49 18.86
CA ARG A 169 14.03 6.70 19.23
C ARG A 169 13.39 5.32 19.36
N ARG A 170 13.29 4.81 20.59
CA ARG A 170 12.62 3.53 20.86
C ARG A 170 11.11 3.71 20.70
N TRP A 171 10.47 2.82 19.93
CA TRP A 171 9.01 2.79 19.79
C TRP A 171 8.30 2.22 21.03
N PHE A 172 9.05 1.71 22.02
CA PHE A 172 8.49 1.31 23.30
C PHE A 172 9.35 1.71 24.50
N SER A 173 8.68 1.83 25.65
CA SER A 173 9.30 1.97 26.97
C SER A 173 8.67 1.02 27.97
N MET A 174 9.45 0.57 28.94
CA MET A 174 8.98 -0.27 30.05
C MET A 174 9.48 0.29 31.37
N GLN A 175 8.61 0.36 32.37
CA GLN A 175 8.95 0.79 33.73
C GLN A 175 8.23 -0.08 34.75
N ALA A 176 8.98 -0.69 35.67
CA ALA A 176 8.38 -1.34 36.84
C ALA A 176 8.20 -0.30 37.96
N SER A 177 7.01 -0.27 38.57
CA SER A 177 6.76 0.53 39.77
C SER A 177 7.47 -0.11 40.97
N LYS A 178 7.87 0.73 41.94
CA LYS A 178 8.24 0.25 43.28
C LYS A 178 6.94 0.12 44.08
N PRO A 179 6.52 -1.08 44.49
CA PRO A 179 5.28 -1.23 45.22
C PRO A 179 5.38 -0.59 46.61
N ASP A 180 4.30 0.04 47.06
CA ASP A 180 4.07 0.22 48.49
C ASP A 180 3.83 -1.15 49.14
N GLN A 181 4.15 -1.28 50.44
CA GLN A 181 4.07 -2.58 51.13
C GLN A 181 2.67 -3.18 51.04
N GLY A 182 2.54 -4.31 50.34
CA GLY A 182 1.30 -5.08 50.19
C GLY A 182 0.48 -4.80 48.92
N ALA A 183 0.90 -3.85 48.07
CA ALA A 183 0.28 -3.60 46.77
C ALA A 183 0.83 -4.52 45.68
N ALA A 184 0.02 -4.80 44.64
CA ALA A 184 0.44 -5.55 43.47
C ALA A 184 1.60 -4.84 42.75
N LYS A 185 2.59 -5.60 42.28
CA LYS A 185 3.70 -5.06 41.50
C LYS A 185 3.20 -4.67 40.11
N LEU A 186 3.36 -3.40 39.73
CA LEU A 186 2.87 -2.88 38.45
C LEU A 186 4.03 -2.68 37.48
N GLY A 187 3.86 -3.10 36.23
CA GLY A 187 4.72 -2.73 35.10
C GLY A 187 3.95 -1.89 34.10
N VAL A 188 4.45 -0.71 33.76
CA VAL A 188 3.88 0.15 32.71
C VAL A 188 4.71 -0.05 31.44
N ILE A 189 4.04 -0.39 30.35
CA ILE A 189 4.62 -0.56 29.02
C ILE A 189 3.91 0.40 28.07
N SER A 190 4.64 1.14 27.25
CA SER A 190 4.07 2.01 26.21
C SER A 190 4.59 1.59 24.85
N ILE A 191 3.72 1.43 23.85
CA ILE A 191 4.03 1.17 22.43
C ILE A 191 3.57 2.38 21.62
N TYR A 192 4.47 3.34 21.45
CA TYR A 192 4.21 4.71 20.97
C TYR A 192 5.10 5.03 19.78
N ASP A 193 4.96 4.27 18.68
CA ASP A 193 5.46 4.57 17.33
C ASP A 193 5.10 3.38 16.41
N HIS A 194 5.62 3.38 15.19
CA HIS A 194 5.59 2.23 14.30
C HIS A 194 6.33 1.00 14.89
N ILE A 195 5.66 -0.15 14.92
CA ILE A 195 6.18 -1.40 15.49
C ILE A 195 7.20 -2.02 14.54
N GLY A 196 8.43 -2.17 15.03
CA GLY A 196 9.53 -2.75 14.24
C GLY A 196 10.17 -1.76 13.27
N TRP A 197 9.68 -0.52 13.18
CA TRP A 197 10.30 0.57 12.43
C TRP A 197 10.91 1.56 13.45
N GLY A 198 12.11 2.10 13.18
CA GLY A 198 12.87 2.88 14.17
C GLY A 198 13.99 2.11 14.91
N GLY A 199 14.39 0.95 14.40
CA GLY A 199 15.65 0.29 14.78
C GLY A 199 15.64 -0.47 16.12
N THR A 200 14.47 -0.64 16.74
CA THR A 200 14.31 -1.52 17.90
C THR A 200 13.57 -2.79 17.47
N GLU A 201 14.19 -3.96 17.63
CA GLU A 201 13.55 -5.23 17.30
C GLU A 201 12.60 -5.70 18.42
N SER A 202 11.58 -6.47 18.07
CA SER A 202 10.71 -7.17 19.04
C SER A 202 11.49 -8.03 20.03
N LYS A 203 12.69 -8.51 19.66
CA LYS A 203 13.61 -9.21 20.55
C LYS A 203 13.95 -8.38 21.79
N ALA A 204 14.28 -7.10 21.64
CA ALA A 204 14.59 -6.22 22.77
C ALA A 204 13.35 -6.02 23.66
N PHE A 205 12.17 -5.89 23.07
CA PHE A 205 10.90 -5.84 23.80
C PHE A 205 10.70 -7.10 24.65
N ILE A 206 10.87 -8.26 24.05
CA ILE A 206 10.66 -9.56 24.70
C ILE A 206 11.69 -9.78 25.81
N GLU A 207 12.95 -9.41 25.59
CA GLU A 207 14.01 -9.50 26.60
C GLU A 207 13.74 -8.61 27.81
N GLU A 208 13.25 -7.38 27.61
CA GLU A 208 12.86 -6.48 28.71
C GLU A 208 11.58 -6.96 29.41
N LEU A 209 10.58 -7.42 28.65
CA LEU A 209 9.35 -8.00 29.20
C LEU A 209 9.65 -9.19 30.10
N ASN A 210 10.54 -10.09 29.67
CA ASN A 210 10.91 -11.29 30.46
C ASN A 210 11.65 -10.95 31.76
N GLN A 211 12.18 -9.73 31.89
CA GLN A 211 12.83 -9.26 33.11
C GLN A 211 11.86 -8.60 34.10
N LEU A 212 10.61 -8.33 33.68
CA LEU A 212 9.60 -7.71 34.55
C LEU A 212 9.01 -8.74 35.52
N ASP A 213 9.42 -8.68 36.78
CA ASP A 213 8.77 -9.42 37.87
C ASP A 213 7.60 -8.61 38.45
N VAL A 214 6.50 -8.55 37.69
CA VAL A 214 5.28 -7.81 38.05
C VAL A 214 4.04 -8.69 38.06
N ASP A 215 3.01 -8.27 38.80
CA ASP A 215 1.72 -8.97 38.91
C ASP A 215 0.70 -8.45 37.89
N VAL A 216 0.80 -7.16 37.53
CA VAL A 216 -0.03 -6.49 36.53
C VAL A 216 0.85 -5.72 35.55
N ILE A 217 0.52 -5.79 34.27
CA ILE A 217 1.12 -4.98 33.20
C ILE A 217 0.05 -4.02 32.66
N GLU A 218 0.28 -2.73 32.76
CA GLU A 218 -0.47 -1.68 32.06
C GLU A 218 0.20 -1.41 30.71
N LEU A 219 -0.43 -1.86 29.63
CA LEU A 219 0.04 -1.70 28.26
C LEU A 219 -0.69 -0.55 27.57
N HIS A 220 0.02 0.54 27.33
CA HIS A 220 -0.44 1.74 26.64
C HIS A 220 -0.10 1.66 25.15
N ILE A 221 -1.08 1.84 24.27
CA ILE A 221 -0.92 1.75 22.81
C ILE A 221 -1.33 3.07 22.16
N ASP A 222 -0.39 3.62 21.39
CA ASP A 222 -0.62 4.74 20.47
C ASP A 222 0.27 4.52 19.24
N SER A 223 -0.18 3.65 18.33
CA SER A 223 0.63 3.12 17.23
C SER A 223 -0.19 2.89 15.95
N PRO A 224 0.35 3.27 14.79
CA PRO A 224 -0.25 2.99 13.49
C PRO A 224 0.01 1.55 13.00
N GLY A 225 0.73 0.72 13.77
CA GLY A 225 1.10 -0.63 13.37
C GLY A 225 2.53 -0.72 12.84
N GLY A 226 2.80 -1.68 11.94
CA GLY A 226 4.15 -1.99 11.48
C GLY A 226 4.33 -3.46 11.10
N ASP A 227 5.47 -4.06 11.45
CA ASP A 227 5.81 -5.42 11.04
C ASP A 227 4.91 -6.49 11.69
N VAL A 228 4.28 -7.31 10.85
CA VAL A 228 3.30 -8.34 11.27
C VAL A 228 3.94 -9.41 12.15
N PHE A 229 5.13 -9.88 11.82
CA PHE A 229 5.79 -10.96 12.56
C PHE A 229 6.29 -10.49 13.92
N GLN A 230 6.82 -9.26 13.99
CA GLN A 230 7.21 -8.63 15.24
C GLN A 230 6.00 -8.41 16.16
N GLY A 231 4.89 -7.90 15.64
CA GLY A 231 3.68 -7.70 16.43
C GLY A 231 3.08 -9.01 16.95
N ILE A 232 3.03 -10.06 16.12
CA ILE A 232 2.59 -11.41 16.57
C ILE A 232 3.53 -11.95 17.67
N ALA A 233 4.85 -11.76 17.54
CA ALA A 233 5.81 -12.18 18.55
C ALA A 233 5.61 -11.45 19.89
N ILE A 234 5.36 -10.14 19.83
CA ILE A 234 5.06 -9.30 21.00
C ILE A 234 3.76 -9.75 21.66
N MET A 235 2.66 -9.88 20.91
CA MET A 235 1.37 -10.35 21.41
C MET A 235 1.50 -11.71 22.12
N ASN A 236 2.20 -12.66 21.50
CA ASN A 236 2.42 -13.97 22.10
C ASN A 236 3.32 -13.92 23.33
N ALA A 237 4.31 -13.03 23.38
CA ALA A 237 5.14 -12.86 24.56
C ALA A 237 4.35 -12.27 25.73
N LEU A 238 3.50 -11.26 25.48
CA LEU A 238 2.59 -10.68 26.47
C LEU A 238 1.64 -11.74 27.03
N ARG A 239 0.97 -12.53 26.18
CA ARG A 239 0.06 -13.62 26.61
C ARG A 239 0.74 -14.74 27.39
N ARG A 240 2.06 -14.94 27.22
CA ARG A 240 2.83 -15.92 28.00
C ARG A 240 3.32 -15.36 29.33
N HIS A 241 3.30 -14.04 29.50
CA HIS A 241 3.74 -13.43 30.73
C HIS A 241 2.76 -13.77 31.87
N LYS A 242 3.28 -13.95 33.09
CA LYS A 242 2.47 -14.37 34.26
C LYS A 242 1.56 -13.26 34.79
N ALA A 243 1.88 -12.01 34.48
CA ALA A 243 1.12 -10.85 34.92
C ALA A 243 -0.21 -10.78 34.20
N ARG A 244 -1.23 -10.24 34.88
CA ARG A 244 -2.44 -9.79 34.21
C ARG A 244 -2.12 -8.62 33.29
N ILE A 245 -2.57 -8.67 32.03
CA ILE A 245 -2.32 -7.63 31.03
C ILE A 245 -3.55 -6.72 30.91
N GLU A 246 -3.40 -5.46 31.26
CA GLU A 246 -4.42 -4.42 31.11
C GLU A 246 -4.00 -3.46 30.00
N VAL A 247 -4.70 -3.48 28.88
CA VAL A 247 -4.39 -2.67 27.69
C VAL A 247 -5.24 -1.41 27.71
N THR A 248 -4.61 -0.27 27.45
CA THR A 248 -5.28 1.00 27.17
C THR A 248 -4.85 1.52 25.80
N VAL A 249 -5.81 1.77 24.91
CA VAL A 249 -5.56 2.49 23.65
C VAL A 249 -5.72 3.98 23.91
N ASP A 250 -4.61 4.70 23.92
CA ASP A 250 -4.59 6.11 24.31
C ASP A 250 -4.95 7.06 23.15
N GLY A 251 -4.62 6.66 21.92
CA GLY A 251 -4.89 7.44 20.70
C GLY A 251 -5.20 6.54 19.51
N LEU A 252 -4.24 5.72 19.10
CA LEU A 252 -4.39 4.84 17.93
C LEU A 252 -3.96 3.40 18.22
N ALA A 253 -4.76 2.43 17.81
CA ALA A 253 -4.33 1.04 17.65
C ALA A 253 -4.69 0.58 16.23
N ALA A 254 -3.84 0.88 15.26
CA ALA A 254 -4.09 0.53 13.86
C ALA A 254 -3.24 -0.64 13.38
N SER A 255 -3.79 -1.44 12.45
CA SER A 255 -3.10 -2.60 11.87
C SER A 255 -2.51 -3.53 12.95
N ILE A 256 -1.25 -3.93 12.90
CA ILE A 256 -0.69 -4.91 13.84
C ILE A 256 -0.74 -4.44 15.31
N ALA A 257 -0.88 -3.14 15.58
CA ALA A 257 -1.09 -2.64 16.94
C ALA A 257 -2.44 -3.08 17.52
N SER A 258 -3.50 -3.17 16.70
CA SER A 258 -4.79 -3.71 17.16
C SER A 258 -4.70 -5.19 17.49
N VAL A 259 -3.84 -5.95 16.79
CA VAL A 259 -3.55 -7.35 17.12
C VAL A 259 -2.81 -7.47 18.46
N ILE A 260 -1.81 -6.62 18.71
CA ILE A 260 -1.13 -6.58 20.02
C ILE A 260 -2.11 -6.27 21.14
N ALA A 261 -3.07 -5.36 20.92
CA ALA A 261 -4.10 -5.04 21.92
C ALA A 261 -4.88 -6.29 22.35
N MET A 262 -5.09 -7.27 21.44
CA MET A 262 -5.76 -8.53 21.76
C MET A 262 -4.99 -9.43 22.74
N ALA A 263 -3.76 -9.05 23.15
CA ALA A 263 -3.05 -9.71 24.24
C ALA A 263 -3.63 -9.39 25.63
N GLY A 264 -4.42 -8.33 25.77
CA GLY A 264 -4.97 -7.89 27.05
C GLY A 264 -5.97 -8.86 27.65
N ASP A 265 -5.88 -9.11 28.95
CA ASP A 265 -6.97 -9.69 29.74
C ASP A 265 -8.13 -8.70 29.87
N ARG A 266 -7.79 -7.40 29.93
CA ARG A 266 -8.73 -6.28 29.85
C ARG A 266 -8.25 -5.27 28.81
N ILE A 267 -9.14 -4.74 27.98
CA ILE A 267 -8.85 -3.74 26.94
C ILE A 267 -9.77 -2.54 27.14
N VAL A 268 -9.18 -1.37 27.34
CA VAL A 268 -9.87 -0.09 27.49
C VAL A 268 -9.46 0.83 26.35
N MET A 269 -10.38 1.62 25.81
CA MET A 269 -10.07 2.67 24.84
C MET A 269 -10.46 4.04 25.39
N ASN A 270 -9.59 5.04 25.23
CA ASN A 270 -9.92 6.42 25.59
C ASN A 270 -10.91 7.01 24.57
N ARG A 271 -11.79 7.92 25.00
CA ARG A 271 -12.67 8.64 24.09
C ARG A 271 -11.85 9.42 23.06
N GLY A 272 -12.27 9.31 21.79
CA GLY A 272 -11.53 9.87 20.65
C GLY A 272 -10.38 8.98 20.14
N ALA A 273 -10.06 7.88 20.84
CA ALA A 273 -9.13 6.88 20.32
C ALA A 273 -9.79 6.06 19.20
N GLN A 274 -8.94 5.52 18.33
CA GLN A 274 -9.38 4.75 17.16
C GLN A 274 -8.67 3.40 17.10
N MET A 275 -9.39 2.38 16.66
CA MET A 275 -8.84 1.08 16.30
C MET A 275 -9.06 0.82 14.82
N MET A 276 -8.07 0.27 14.13
CA MET A 276 -8.19 -0.09 12.72
C MET A 276 -7.72 -1.53 12.48
N ILE A 277 -8.49 -2.25 11.69
CA ILE A 277 -8.17 -3.60 11.21
C ILE A 277 -8.16 -3.61 9.68
N HIS A 278 -7.20 -4.33 9.10
CA HIS A 278 -7.10 -4.54 7.67
C HIS A 278 -6.29 -5.80 7.36
N ASP A 279 -6.30 -6.23 6.10
CA ASP A 279 -5.50 -7.36 5.63
C ASP A 279 -3.99 -7.13 5.78
N ALA A 280 -3.25 -8.24 5.90
CA ALA A 280 -1.80 -8.16 5.80
C ALA A 280 -1.42 -7.58 4.43
N TRP A 281 -0.57 -6.56 4.44
CA TRP A 281 -0.07 -5.91 3.25
C TRP A 281 1.43 -6.12 3.10
N SER A 282 1.87 -6.34 1.87
CA SER A 282 3.30 -6.36 1.51
C SER A 282 3.46 -5.85 0.09
N TRP A 283 4.69 -5.46 -0.23
CA TRP A 283 5.13 -5.24 -1.60
C TRP A 283 5.84 -6.49 -2.11
N GLY A 284 5.66 -6.82 -3.39
CA GLY A 284 6.30 -7.96 -4.03
C GLY A 284 6.61 -7.70 -5.51
N GLU A 285 7.74 -8.22 -5.98
CA GLU A 285 8.19 -8.20 -7.37
C GLU A 285 8.64 -9.63 -7.74
N GLY A 286 8.32 -10.10 -8.96
CA GLY A 286 8.68 -11.45 -9.39
C GLY A 286 7.86 -11.92 -10.59
N ASP A 287 8.05 -13.18 -10.99
CA ASP A 287 7.21 -13.80 -12.02
C ASP A 287 5.79 -14.12 -11.48
N ALA A 288 4.89 -14.60 -12.34
CA ALA A 288 3.52 -14.89 -11.93
C ALA A 288 3.42 -15.88 -10.75
N ARG A 289 4.35 -16.85 -10.64
CA ARG A 289 4.38 -17.83 -9.55
C ARG A 289 4.90 -17.22 -8.27
N ASP A 290 5.85 -16.29 -8.36
CA ASP A 290 6.35 -15.55 -7.20
C ASP A 290 5.23 -14.69 -6.60
N LEU A 291 4.50 -13.95 -7.45
CA LEU A 291 3.38 -13.12 -7.03
C LEU A 291 2.21 -13.95 -6.48
N GLU A 292 1.90 -15.09 -7.10
CA GLU A 292 0.90 -16.02 -6.58
C GLU A 292 1.30 -16.61 -5.22
N SER A 293 2.60 -16.91 -5.02
CA SER A 293 3.13 -17.40 -3.76
C SER A 293 3.09 -16.32 -2.67
N ALA A 294 3.43 -15.08 -3.01
CA ALA A 294 3.32 -13.94 -2.12
C ALA A 294 1.86 -13.67 -1.70
N ALA A 295 0.92 -13.70 -2.65
CA ALA A 295 -0.50 -13.57 -2.36
C ALA A 295 -1.01 -14.68 -1.41
N LYS A 296 -0.62 -15.94 -1.64
CA LYS A 296 -0.95 -17.06 -0.74
C LYS A 296 -0.35 -16.90 0.66
N ALA A 297 0.84 -16.30 0.78
CA ALA A 297 1.44 -16.02 2.08
C ALA A 297 0.66 -14.92 2.82
N LEU A 298 0.28 -13.84 2.12
CA LEU A 298 -0.54 -12.77 2.69
C LEU A 298 -1.91 -13.27 3.14
N GLU A 299 -2.59 -14.11 2.36
CA GLU A 299 -3.85 -14.73 2.77
C GLU A 299 -3.71 -15.52 4.08
N LYS A 300 -2.63 -16.30 4.23
CA LYS A 300 -2.37 -17.04 5.48
C LYS A 300 -2.10 -16.11 6.65
N CYS A 301 -1.38 -15.00 6.43
CA CYS A 301 -1.17 -13.98 7.45
C CYS A 301 -2.50 -13.34 7.87
N SER A 302 -3.32 -12.91 6.90
CA SER A 302 -4.64 -12.35 7.15
C SER A 302 -5.58 -13.32 7.86
N ASP A 303 -5.56 -14.61 7.50
CA ASP A 303 -6.29 -15.68 8.20
C ASP A 303 -5.86 -15.81 9.66
N SER A 304 -4.54 -15.76 9.93
CA SER A 304 -4.01 -15.84 11.29
C SER A 304 -4.38 -14.61 12.12
N ILE A 305 -4.41 -13.43 11.51
CA ILE A 305 -4.83 -12.18 12.16
C ILE A 305 -6.33 -12.24 12.47
N ALA A 306 -7.17 -12.60 11.49
CA ALA A 306 -8.62 -12.76 11.67
C ALA A 306 -8.94 -13.78 12.77
N ALA A 307 -8.21 -14.89 12.84
CA ALA A 307 -8.36 -15.87 13.91
C ALA A 307 -8.07 -15.29 15.31
N THR A 308 -7.19 -14.29 15.41
CA THR A 308 -6.91 -13.60 16.67
C THR A 308 -8.11 -12.76 17.12
N TYR A 309 -8.74 -12.02 16.22
CA TYR A 309 -9.96 -11.25 16.52
C TYR A 309 -11.15 -12.18 16.82
N ALA A 310 -11.29 -13.28 16.06
CA ALA A 310 -12.31 -14.31 16.31
C ALA A 310 -12.17 -14.90 17.71
N ALA A 311 -10.95 -15.26 18.12
CA ALA A 311 -10.68 -15.80 19.44
C ALA A 311 -11.00 -14.80 20.57
N ARG A 312 -10.87 -13.48 20.34
CA ARG A 312 -11.23 -12.46 21.32
C ARG A 312 -12.73 -12.25 21.42
N THR A 313 -13.40 -12.14 20.28
CA THR A 313 -14.77 -11.63 20.20
C THR A 313 -15.82 -12.73 20.20
N GLY A 314 -15.44 -13.98 19.91
CA GLY A 314 -16.35 -15.11 19.74
C GLY A 314 -17.02 -15.17 18.36
N LYS A 315 -16.82 -14.17 17.50
CA LYS A 315 -17.33 -14.16 16.12
C LYS A 315 -16.50 -15.04 15.20
N SER A 316 -17.04 -15.41 14.04
CA SER A 316 -16.35 -16.25 13.06
C SER A 316 -15.11 -15.57 12.48
N LYS A 317 -14.14 -16.39 12.05
CA LYS A 317 -12.96 -15.90 11.33
C LYS A 317 -13.38 -15.20 10.03
N GLU A 318 -14.38 -15.73 9.35
CA GLU A 318 -14.91 -15.26 8.08
C GLU A 318 -15.44 -13.83 8.20
N HIS A 319 -16.19 -13.50 9.26
CA HIS A 319 -16.63 -12.14 9.53
C HIS A 319 -15.47 -11.16 9.70
N TRP A 320 -14.44 -11.54 10.46
CA TRP A 320 -13.26 -10.69 10.60
C TRP A 320 -12.47 -10.56 9.30
N ARG A 321 -12.43 -11.60 8.46
CA ARG A 321 -11.82 -11.50 7.12
C ARG A 321 -12.57 -10.50 6.25
N GLU A 322 -13.89 -10.50 6.27
CA GLU A 322 -14.70 -9.53 5.51
C GLU A 322 -14.46 -8.09 5.94
N LEU A 323 -14.42 -7.83 7.25
CA LEU A 323 -14.13 -6.49 7.79
C LEU A 323 -12.68 -6.05 7.51
N MET A 324 -11.72 -6.96 7.61
CA MET A 324 -10.32 -6.66 7.30
C MET A 324 -10.11 -6.36 5.80
N ALA A 325 -10.79 -7.09 4.91
CA ALA A 325 -10.61 -6.93 3.47
C ALA A 325 -10.99 -5.53 2.96
N VAL A 326 -11.89 -4.84 3.64
CA VAL A 326 -12.35 -3.48 3.27
C VAL A 326 -11.67 -2.36 4.05
N GLU A 327 -10.70 -2.68 4.92
CA GLU A 327 -10.14 -1.76 5.92
C GLU A 327 -11.23 -1.13 6.81
N THR A 328 -11.33 -1.58 8.05
CA THR A 328 -12.38 -1.12 8.97
C THR A 328 -11.79 -0.34 10.13
N TRP A 329 -12.36 0.83 10.37
CA TRP A 329 -12.02 1.70 11.49
C TRP A 329 -13.16 1.71 12.51
N PHE A 330 -12.80 1.82 13.79
CA PHE A 330 -13.72 1.86 14.92
C PHE A 330 -13.39 3.04 15.84
N THR A 331 -14.41 3.73 16.34
CA THR A 331 -14.27 4.54 17.57
C THR A 331 -14.10 3.63 18.79
N ALA A 332 -13.81 4.21 19.96
CA ALA A 332 -13.78 3.48 21.22
C ALA A 332 -15.09 2.74 21.52
N GLU A 333 -16.23 3.41 21.32
CA GLU A 333 -17.57 2.85 21.53
C GLU A 333 -17.86 1.70 20.55
N GLU A 334 -17.54 1.90 19.27
CA GLU A 334 -17.74 0.89 18.22
C GLU A 334 -16.84 -0.33 18.42
N ALA A 335 -15.61 -0.14 18.90
CA ALA A 335 -14.71 -1.24 19.23
C ALA A 335 -15.24 -2.07 20.41
N VAL A 336 -15.88 -1.45 21.40
CA VAL A 336 -16.57 -2.16 22.49
C VAL A 336 -17.76 -2.94 21.95
N LEU A 337 -18.59 -2.34 21.10
CA LEU A 337 -19.72 -3.02 20.46
C LEU A 337 -19.26 -4.19 19.56
N ALA A 338 -18.11 -4.04 18.90
CA ALA A 338 -17.50 -5.09 18.10
C ALA A 338 -16.85 -6.22 18.91
N GLY A 339 -16.69 -6.03 20.23
CA GLY A 339 -16.02 -6.97 21.13
C GLY A 339 -14.48 -6.90 21.09
N LEU A 340 -13.93 -5.90 20.38
CA LEU A 340 -12.48 -5.65 20.31
C LEU A 340 -11.95 -4.94 21.56
N ALA A 341 -12.82 -4.25 22.30
CA ALA A 341 -12.50 -3.66 23.61
C ALA A 341 -13.58 -4.04 24.64
N ASP A 342 -13.24 -4.00 25.93
CA ASP A 342 -14.18 -4.33 27.01
C ASP A 342 -14.95 -3.09 27.50
N SER A 343 -14.29 -1.93 27.51
CA SER A 343 -14.88 -0.66 27.95
C SER A 343 -14.17 0.52 27.31
N TRP A 344 -14.78 1.70 27.39
CA TRP A 344 -14.12 2.96 27.04
C TRP A 344 -14.22 3.95 28.20
N VAL A 345 -13.31 4.93 28.24
CA VAL A 345 -13.24 5.95 29.29
C VAL A 345 -13.07 7.35 28.71
N ASP A 346 -13.62 8.36 29.38
CA ASP A 346 -13.51 9.77 28.98
C ASP A 346 -12.22 10.40 29.53
N ALA A 347 -11.09 9.96 28.99
CA ALA A 347 -9.76 10.48 29.32
C ALA A 347 -9.23 11.37 28.18
N PRO A 348 -8.41 12.40 28.49
CA PRO A 348 -7.83 13.27 27.47
C PRO A 348 -7.03 12.46 26.44
N SER A 349 -7.26 12.71 25.15
CA SER A 349 -6.65 11.92 24.07
C SER A 349 -5.12 12.04 24.07
N ALA A 350 -4.42 10.97 23.69
CA ALA A 350 -3.02 11.08 23.34
C ALA A 350 -2.81 12.05 22.16
N SER A 351 -1.64 12.68 22.15
CA SER A 351 -1.30 13.80 21.24
C SER A 351 -0.57 13.40 19.96
N ALA A 352 -0.32 12.10 19.72
CA ALA A 352 0.43 11.67 18.55
C ALA A 352 -0.40 11.86 17.29
N ARG A 353 0.18 12.53 16.29
CA ARG A 353 -0.39 12.67 14.95
C ARG A 353 0.39 11.79 14.00
N PHE A 354 -0.21 10.68 13.59
CA PHE A 354 0.34 9.80 12.56
C PHE A 354 -0.09 10.26 11.17
N ASP A 355 0.75 10.03 10.17
CA ASP A 355 0.34 10.15 8.77
C ASP A 355 -0.50 8.92 8.40
N LEU A 356 -1.82 9.11 8.36
CA LEU A 356 -2.77 8.05 8.04
C LEU A 356 -2.98 7.88 6.53
N SER A 357 -2.30 8.66 5.67
CA SER A 357 -2.41 8.54 4.21
C SER A 357 -1.84 7.24 3.66
N VAL A 358 -1.13 6.47 4.49
CA VAL A 358 -0.68 5.11 4.18
C VAL A 358 -1.84 4.09 4.16
N PHE A 359 -2.99 4.44 4.73
CA PHE A 359 -4.21 3.64 4.74
C PHE A 359 -5.23 4.17 3.72
N ASN A 360 -6.26 3.37 3.42
CA ASN A 360 -7.32 3.77 2.49
C ASN A 360 -8.14 4.95 3.03
N TYR A 361 -8.25 5.07 4.35
CA TYR A 361 -8.96 6.16 5.01
C TYR A 361 -8.06 6.92 5.98
N ALA A 362 -8.20 8.26 5.98
CA ALA A 362 -7.50 9.15 6.91
C ALA A 362 -8.15 9.14 8.32
N GLY A 363 -8.30 7.95 8.90
CA GLY A 363 -8.94 7.76 10.20
C GLY A 363 -10.44 7.50 10.15
N ARG A 364 -11.03 7.24 11.34
CA ARG A 364 -12.43 6.81 11.47
C ARG A 364 -13.45 7.78 10.84
N ALA A 365 -13.23 9.09 10.92
CA ALA A 365 -14.15 10.08 10.36
C ALA A 365 -14.24 10.03 8.82
N ALA A 366 -13.20 9.52 8.15
CA ALA A 366 -13.16 9.36 6.70
C ALA A 366 -13.58 7.96 6.25
N ALA A 367 -13.73 7.01 7.18
CA ALA A 367 -14.07 5.62 6.90
C ALA A 367 -15.60 5.37 6.97
N PRO A 368 -16.14 4.43 6.18
CA PRO A 368 -17.52 3.96 6.34
C PRO A 368 -17.79 3.42 7.75
N ALA A 369 -19.05 3.43 8.17
CA ALA A 369 -19.44 2.83 9.45
C ALA A 369 -19.16 1.32 9.47
N PRO A 370 -18.60 0.78 10.57
CA PRO A 370 -18.26 -0.63 10.67
C PRO A 370 -19.52 -1.52 10.73
N ARG A 371 -19.48 -2.69 10.09
CA ARG A 371 -20.55 -3.68 10.14
C ARG A 371 -20.41 -4.58 11.36
N ILE A 372 -20.92 -4.12 12.49
CA ILE A 372 -20.69 -4.76 13.78
C ILE A 372 -21.53 -6.03 13.99
N ASN A 373 -22.74 -6.15 13.40
CA ASN A 373 -23.71 -7.20 13.76
C ASN A 373 -24.11 -8.16 12.62
N ASP A 374 -23.38 -8.17 11.50
CA ASP A 374 -23.84 -8.83 10.26
C ASP A 374 -23.55 -10.34 10.16
N GLU A 375 -23.21 -11.04 11.26
CA GLU A 375 -23.14 -12.51 11.21
C GLU A 375 -24.55 -13.11 11.19
N GLY A 376 -24.88 -13.81 10.11
CA GLY A 376 -26.05 -14.66 10.08
C GLY A 376 -26.05 -15.67 11.23
N GLY A 377 -26.89 -15.41 12.25
CA GLY A 377 -27.46 -16.42 13.13
C GLY A 377 -26.68 -16.81 14.39
N SER A 378 -26.61 -15.92 15.37
CA SER A 378 -26.92 -16.26 16.77
C SER A 378 -27.47 -15.01 17.48
N GLU A 379 -28.76 -15.01 17.82
CA GLU A 379 -29.43 -13.92 18.53
C GLU A 379 -28.70 -13.64 19.86
N VAL A 380 -28.09 -12.46 19.98
CA VAL A 380 -28.04 -11.79 21.28
C VAL A 380 -29.50 -11.46 21.58
N THR A 381 -30.07 -12.06 22.63
CA THR A 381 -31.49 -11.84 22.89
C THR A 381 -31.73 -10.38 23.28
N ALA A 382 -32.94 -9.88 23.06
CA ALA A 382 -33.31 -8.54 23.51
C ALA A 382 -33.05 -8.36 25.03
N GLU A 383 -33.10 -9.44 25.81
CA GLU A 383 -32.74 -9.41 27.22
C GLU A 383 -31.23 -9.22 27.45
N GLU A 384 -30.36 -9.88 26.71
CA GLU A 384 -28.89 -9.73 26.82
C GLU A 384 -28.41 -8.34 26.40
N PHE A 385 -29.01 -7.77 25.34
CA PHE A 385 -28.75 -6.40 24.92
C PHE A 385 -29.14 -5.39 26.01
N VAL A 386 -30.29 -5.60 26.65
CA VAL A 386 -30.80 -4.71 27.70
C VAL A 386 -29.99 -4.83 28.98
N VAL A 387 -29.55 -6.02 29.36
CA VAL A 387 -28.63 -6.21 30.51
C VAL A 387 -27.34 -5.42 30.28
N ARG A 388 -26.77 -5.50 29.07
CA ARG A 388 -25.54 -4.79 28.72
C ARG A 388 -25.70 -3.26 28.73
N VAL A 389 -26.83 -2.76 28.25
CA VAL A 389 -27.15 -1.32 28.27
C VAL A 389 -27.40 -0.83 29.71
N ARG A 390 -28.04 -1.63 30.57
CA ARG A 390 -28.24 -1.31 31.99
C ARG A 390 -26.92 -1.21 32.76
N GLU A 391 -26.02 -2.17 32.54
CA GLU A 391 -24.67 -2.16 33.12
C GLU A 391 -23.86 -0.94 32.66
N LEU A 392 -23.93 -0.62 31.36
CA LEU A 392 -23.22 0.52 30.76
C LEU A 392 -23.72 1.87 31.33
N LEU A 393 -25.02 1.98 31.60
CA LEU A 393 -25.67 3.20 32.07
C LEU A 393 -25.85 3.27 33.60
N GLY A 394 -25.44 2.24 34.33
CA GLY A 394 -25.56 2.17 35.80
C GLY A 394 -27.00 2.16 36.31
N LEU A 395 -27.94 1.59 35.54
CA LEU A 395 -29.36 1.53 35.87
C LEU A 395 -29.68 0.34 36.79
N ASP A 396 -30.70 0.47 37.65
CA ASP A 396 -31.11 -0.57 38.60
C ASP A 396 -31.49 -1.89 37.88
N GLU A 397 -30.99 -3.03 38.39
CA GLU A 397 -31.25 -4.36 37.84
C GLU A 397 -32.76 -4.69 37.78
N GLY A 398 -33.57 -4.09 38.64
CA GLY A 398 -35.02 -4.29 38.74
C GLY A 398 -35.90 -3.42 37.82
N LEU A 399 -35.32 -2.54 36.99
CA LEU A 399 -36.11 -1.67 36.09
C LEU A 399 -36.86 -2.51 35.03
N ALA A 400 -38.10 -2.15 34.68
CA ALA A 400 -38.80 -2.85 33.59
C ALA A 400 -38.23 -2.45 32.21
N LEU A 401 -38.42 -3.30 31.20
CA LEU A 401 -37.88 -3.11 29.85
C LEU A 401 -38.32 -1.77 29.22
N ASP A 402 -39.59 -1.42 29.39
CA ASP A 402 -40.16 -0.17 28.87
C ASP A 402 -39.56 1.07 29.56
N ASP A 403 -39.16 0.93 30.82
CA ASP A 403 -38.58 2.02 31.63
C ASP A 403 -37.11 2.29 31.27
N VAL A 404 -36.39 1.33 30.68
CA VAL A 404 -35.00 1.52 30.22
C VAL A 404 -34.96 2.42 28.99
N ALA A 405 -35.91 2.23 28.05
CA ALA A 405 -36.01 3.08 26.87
C ALA A 405 -36.31 4.54 27.25
N VAL A 406 -37.21 4.73 28.23
CA VAL A 406 -37.52 6.05 28.79
C VAL A 406 -36.30 6.66 29.48
N ALA A 407 -35.55 5.89 30.27
CA ALA A 407 -34.32 6.36 30.93
C ALA A 407 -33.23 6.79 29.94
N VAL A 408 -33.08 6.08 28.82
CA VAL A 408 -32.18 6.46 27.72
C VAL A 408 -32.65 7.75 27.06
N GLU A 409 -33.94 7.89 26.81
CA GLU A 409 -34.53 9.09 26.22
C GLU A 409 -34.40 10.32 27.14
N ASP A 410 -34.54 10.13 28.45
CA ASP A 410 -34.34 11.18 29.46
C ASP A 410 -32.87 11.59 29.58
N LEU A 411 -31.92 10.65 29.46
CA LEU A 411 -30.49 10.92 29.40
C LEU A 411 -30.10 11.73 28.16
N VAL A 412 -30.68 11.38 27.00
CA VAL A 412 -30.50 12.12 25.74
C VAL A 412 -31.04 13.54 25.89
N LYS A 413 -32.27 13.70 26.40
CA LYS A 413 -32.86 15.03 26.65
C LYS A 413 -32.08 15.85 27.67
N ALA A 414 -31.53 15.22 28.70
CA ALA A 414 -30.68 15.90 29.68
C ALA A 414 -29.35 16.37 29.06
N ALA A 415 -28.77 15.57 28.16
CA ALA A 415 -27.56 15.95 27.42
C ALA A 415 -27.83 17.09 26.42
N GLU A 416 -28.97 17.05 25.73
CA GLU A 416 -29.43 18.11 24.82
C GLU A 416 -29.69 19.43 25.57
N ALA A 417 -30.32 19.38 26.74
CA ALA A 417 -30.55 20.56 27.58
C ALA A 417 -29.25 21.20 28.11
N VAL A 418 -28.17 20.41 28.27
CA VAL A 418 -26.84 20.93 28.63
C VAL A 418 -26.15 21.56 27.41
N ALA A 419 -26.41 21.06 26.20
CA ALA A 419 -25.92 21.62 24.95
C ALA A 419 -26.60 22.95 24.59
N ASP A 420 -27.90 23.08 24.82
CA ASP A 420 -28.68 24.30 24.56
C ASP A 420 -28.39 25.46 25.54
N ALA A 421 -27.67 25.20 26.64
CA ALA A 421 -27.28 26.22 27.61
C ALA A 421 -26.04 27.05 27.20
N VAL A 422 -25.47 26.79 26.01
CA VAL A 422 -24.28 27.47 25.47
C VAL A 422 -24.65 28.26 24.20
N GLU A 423 -25.08 29.51 24.37
CA GLU A 423 -25.39 30.43 23.27
C GLU A 423 -24.13 31.04 22.63
N PRO A 424 -24.12 31.16 21.28
CA PRO A 424 -23.80 32.46 20.68
C PRO A 424 -24.73 32.86 19.51
N ASP A 425 -25.46 33.96 19.73
CA ASP A 425 -25.90 35.03 18.82
C ASP A 425 -26.00 34.81 17.28
N ALA A 426 -27.27 34.80 16.82
CA ALA A 426 -27.90 35.55 15.72
C ALA A 426 -27.41 35.43 14.25
N VAL A 427 -28.30 35.00 13.33
CA VAL A 427 -29.25 35.84 12.53
C VAL A 427 -30.26 34.92 11.80
N ALA A 428 -31.52 35.39 11.71
CA ALA A 428 -32.78 34.66 11.54
C ALA A 428 -33.27 34.34 10.10
N ASP A 429 -34.17 33.34 10.03
CA ASP A 429 -35.05 32.90 8.92
C ASP A 429 -36.15 33.92 8.51
N PRO A 430 -36.94 33.63 7.45
CA PRO A 430 -38.28 33.11 7.76
C PRO A 430 -38.87 32.04 6.80
N VAL A 431 -39.30 30.94 7.43
CA VAL A 431 -40.65 30.30 7.45
C VAL A 431 -41.34 29.83 6.15
N GLY A 432 -41.65 28.54 6.13
CA GLY A 432 -42.85 27.99 5.48
C GLY A 432 -43.02 26.46 5.64
N GLU A 433 -43.79 26.02 6.64
CA GLU A 433 -44.36 24.66 6.74
C GLU A 433 -45.78 24.76 7.36
N PRO A 434 -46.71 23.78 7.22
CA PRO A 434 -46.43 22.33 7.16
C PRO A 434 -47.32 21.47 6.22
N ALA A 435 -46.86 20.24 5.90
CA ALA A 435 -47.50 18.97 6.32
C ALA A 435 -47.09 17.74 5.48
N ALA A 436 -46.16 16.96 6.05
CA ALA A 436 -46.09 15.49 6.15
C ALA A 436 -46.39 14.59 4.92
N SER A 437 -45.31 14.09 4.30
CA SER A 437 -44.96 12.66 4.33
C SER A 437 -43.43 12.50 4.26
N ALA A 438 -42.91 11.45 4.90
CA ALA A 438 -41.50 11.15 5.19
C ALA A 438 -40.43 11.75 4.25
N ALA A 439 -39.61 12.66 4.77
CA ALA A 439 -38.45 13.28 4.10
C ALA A 439 -37.14 12.68 4.67
N ASP A 440 -36.25 12.14 3.83
CA ASP A 440 -35.17 12.86 3.11
C ASP A 440 -34.06 13.32 4.07
N VAL A 441 -32.99 12.51 4.11
CA VAL A 441 -31.67 12.97 4.56
C VAL A 441 -31.06 13.68 3.35
N ASP A 442 -30.63 14.94 3.51
CA ASP A 442 -30.08 15.70 2.41
C ASP A 442 -28.87 14.96 1.80
N GLY A 443 -28.98 14.62 0.52
CA GLY A 443 -28.01 13.79 -0.22
C GLY A 443 -28.29 12.28 -0.25
N VAL A 444 -29.32 11.75 0.42
CA VAL A 444 -29.68 10.33 0.40
C VAL A 444 -31.08 10.12 -0.17
N VAL A 445 -31.13 9.64 -1.41
CA VAL A 445 -32.36 9.16 -2.06
C VAL A 445 -32.57 7.69 -1.68
N THR A 446 -33.70 7.36 -1.09
CA THR A 446 -34.07 5.96 -0.84
C THR A 446 -34.50 5.29 -2.15
N VAL A 447 -33.92 4.13 -2.45
CA VAL A 447 -34.24 3.34 -3.66
C VAL A 447 -34.68 1.94 -3.22
N ASP A 448 -35.78 1.45 -3.80
CA ASP A 448 -36.27 0.09 -3.56
C ASP A 448 -35.17 -0.96 -3.88
N LYS A 449 -35.13 -2.05 -3.11
CA LYS A 449 -34.07 -3.05 -3.22
C LYS A 449 -34.07 -3.78 -4.57
N ALA A 450 -35.23 -4.02 -5.17
CA ALA A 450 -35.31 -4.61 -6.50
C ALA A 450 -34.84 -3.60 -7.56
N VAL A 451 -35.23 -2.33 -7.41
CA VAL A 451 -34.78 -1.23 -8.28
C VAL A 451 -33.27 -1.00 -8.16
N PHE A 452 -32.68 -1.15 -6.97
CA PHE A 452 -31.24 -1.03 -6.76
C PHE A 452 -30.47 -2.19 -7.43
N ALA A 453 -30.98 -3.42 -7.32
CA ALA A 453 -30.39 -4.58 -8.01
C ALA A 453 -30.48 -4.43 -9.54
N GLU A 454 -31.60 -3.91 -10.04
CA GLU A 454 -31.79 -3.57 -11.45
C GLU A 454 -30.82 -2.47 -11.90
N LEU A 455 -30.66 -1.40 -11.11
CA LEU A 455 -29.70 -0.32 -11.40
C LEU A 455 -28.25 -0.81 -11.42
N GLN A 456 -27.87 -1.73 -10.54
CA GLN A 456 -26.56 -2.38 -10.56
C GLN A 456 -26.36 -3.23 -11.81
N ALA A 457 -27.38 -3.99 -12.20
CA ALA A 457 -27.37 -4.79 -13.43
C ALA A 457 -27.27 -3.90 -14.67
N ASP A 458 -28.03 -2.80 -14.72
CA ASP A 458 -28.01 -1.82 -15.80
C ASP A 458 -26.66 -1.08 -15.87
N ALA A 459 -26.07 -0.74 -14.72
CA ALA A 459 -24.75 -0.14 -14.68
C ALA A 459 -23.66 -1.11 -15.18
N ALA A 460 -23.76 -2.40 -14.84
CA ALA A 460 -22.87 -3.43 -15.37
C ALA A 460 -23.06 -3.61 -16.88
N ALA A 461 -24.31 -3.72 -17.34
CA ALA A 461 -24.66 -3.81 -18.75
C ALA A 461 -24.21 -2.57 -19.53
N GLY A 462 -24.31 -1.37 -18.93
CA GLY A 462 -23.84 -0.12 -19.50
C GLY A 462 -22.31 -0.04 -19.64
N ARG A 463 -21.56 -0.54 -18.65
CA ARG A 463 -20.10 -0.66 -18.75
C ARG A 463 -19.69 -1.63 -19.85
N GLU A 464 -20.35 -2.78 -19.97
CA GLU A 464 -20.12 -3.73 -21.07
C GLU A 464 -20.51 -3.15 -22.44
N ALA A 465 -21.62 -2.40 -22.51
CA ALA A 465 -22.04 -1.74 -23.75
C ALA A 465 -21.04 -0.67 -24.17
N ARG A 466 -20.49 0.11 -23.23
CA ARG A 466 -19.44 1.09 -23.49
C ARG A 466 -18.15 0.41 -23.95
N ALA A 467 -17.72 -0.67 -23.30
CA ALA A 467 -16.55 -1.43 -23.73
C ALA A 467 -16.72 -2.00 -25.16
N ARG A 468 -17.91 -2.52 -25.49
CA ARG A 468 -18.25 -2.96 -26.85
C ARG A 468 -18.26 -1.81 -27.85
N ALA A 469 -18.78 -0.64 -27.48
CA ALA A 469 -18.80 0.54 -28.33
C ALA A 469 -17.39 1.09 -28.59
N ASP A 470 -16.49 1.04 -27.60
CA ASP A 470 -15.10 1.47 -27.75
C ASP A 470 -14.33 0.54 -28.70
N VAL A 471 -14.53 -0.78 -28.60
CA VAL A 471 -13.97 -1.76 -29.54
C VAL A 471 -14.50 -1.51 -30.95
N ALA A 472 -15.82 -1.43 -31.12
CA ALA A 472 -16.45 -1.20 -32.41
C ALA A 472 -16.02 0.13 -33.05
N ARG A 473 -15.80 1.19 -32.25
CA ARG A 473 -15.29 2.48 -32.72
C ARG A 473 -13.88 2.34 -33.29
N ARG A 474 -12.97 1.64 -32.60
CA ARG A 474 -11.59 1.42 -33.05
C ARG A 474 -11.53 0.57 -34.31
N GLU A 475 -12.34 -0.49 -34.38
CA GLU A 475 -12.51 -1.30 -35.58
C GLU A 475 -13.03 -0.48 -36.77
N GLY A 476 -13.99 0.41 -36.53
CA GLY A 476 -14.50 1.35 -37.53
C GLY A 476 -13.40 2.27 -38.08
N LEU A 477 -12.57 2.86 -37.22
CA LEU A 477 -11.46 3.73 -37.64
C LEU A 477 -10.47 3.02 -38.56
N VAL A 478 -10.15 1.76 -38.25
CA VAL A 478 -9.24 0.95 -39.07
C VAL A 478 -9.91 0.55 -40.40
N ALA A 479 -11.18 0.13 -40.36
CA ALA A 479 -11.93 -0.21 -41.57
C ALA A 479 -12.07 0.98 -42.53
N ASP A 480 -12.34 2.17 -42.02
CA ASP A 480 -12.43 3.39 -42.81
C ASP A 480 -11.07 3.79 -43.40
N ALA A 481 -9.98 3.63 -42.64
CA ALA A 481 -8.63 3.88 -43.12
C ALA A 481 -8.21 2.90 -44.24
N VAL A 482 -8.59 1.62 -44.12
CA VAL A 482 -8.41 0.62 -45.19
C VAL A 482 -9.21 1.02 -46.42
N LYS A 483 -10.49 1.36 -46.26
CA LYS A 483 -11.38 1.76 -47.36
C LYS A 483 -10.92 3.03 -48.07
N ALA A 484 -10.30 3.96 -47.35
CA ALA A 484 -9.72 5.18 -47.90
C ALA A 484 -8.33 4.96 -48.54
N GLY A 485 -7.79 3.73 -48.51
CA GLY A 485 -6.48 3.40 -49.06
C GLY A 485 -5.32 4.04 -48.29
N LYS A 486 -5.55 4.38 -47.02
CA LYS A 486 -4.54 4.96 -46.13
C LYS A 486 -3.62 3.89 -45.54
N ILE A 487 -4.16 2.70 -45.31
CA ILE A 487 -3.45 1.54 -44.77
C ILE A 487 -3.85 0.28 -45.53
N SER A 488 -3.02 -0.76 -45.49
CA SER A 488 -3.33 -2.05 -46.11
C SER A 488 -4.19 -2.93 -45.19
N PRO A 489 -5.04 -3.83 -45.74
CA PRO A 489 -5.78 -4.81 -44.93
C PRO A 489 -4.88 -5.70 -44.07
N ALA A 490 -3.68 -6.03 -44.55
CA ALA A 490 -2.71 -6.85 -43.83
C ALA A 490 -2.15 -6.17 -42.58
N SER A 491 -2.20 -4.84 -42.51
CA SER A 491 -1.72 -4.05 -41.36
C SER A 491 -2.81 -3.76 -40.32
N SER A 492 -4.06 -4.14 -40.55
CA SER A 492 -5.20 -3.76 -39.71
C SER A 492 -5.05 -4.18 -38.24
N SER A 493 -4.52 -5.39 -37.97
CA SER A 493 -4.31 -5.87 -36.59
C SER A 493 -3.31 -5.01 -35.82
N GLN A 494 -2.18 -4.65 -36.45
CA GLN A 494 -1.19 -3.76 -35.81
C GLN A 494 -1.75 -2.36 -35.53
N TRP A 495 -2.63 -1.84 -36.38
CA TRP A 495 -3.27 -0.55 -36.14
C TRP A 495 -4.31 -0.62 -35.02
N LEU A 496 -5.05 -1.73 -34.90
CA LEU A 496 -5.93 -2.00 -33.76
C LEU A 496 -5.15 -2.10 -32.45
N ASP A 497 -4.04 -2.82 -32.43
CA ASP A 497 -3.18 -2.94 -31.25
C ASP A 497 -2.66 -1.56 -30.80
N ARG A 498 -2.32 -0.68 -31.74
CA ARG A 498 -1.90 0.69 -31.44
C ARG A 498 -3.04 1.57 -30.93
N LEU A 499 -4.25 1.44 -31.50
CA LEU A 499 -5.44 2.15 -31.01
C LEU A 499 -5.85 1.72 -29.59
N ASN A 500 -5.60 0.46 -29.22
CA ASN A 500 -5.85 -0.04 -27.87
C ASN A 500 -4.85 0.50 -26.83
N VAL A 501 -3.64 0.89 -27.25
CA VAL A 501 -2.60 1.48 -26.37
C VAL A 501 -2.76 3.00 -26.27
N ASP A 502 -3.03 3.68 -27.38
CA ASP A 502 -3.19 5.14 -27.43
C ASP A 502 -4.13 5.53 -28.58
N GLU A 503 -5.42 5.58 -28.28
CA GLU A 503 -6.46 5.83 -29.28
C GLU A 503 -6.34 7.23 -29.89
N ALA A 504 -6.11 8.25 -29.07
CA ALA A 504 -6.09 9.65 -29.51
C ALA A 504 -4.95 9.93 -30.50
N ASN A 505 -3.72 9.53 -30.14
CA ASN A 505 -2.57 9.77 -31.01
C ASN A 505 -2.59 8.85 -32.24
N THR A 506 -3.04 7.61 -32.10
CA THR A 506 -3.11 6.68 -33.23
C THR A 506 -4.21 7.06 -34.21
N ALA A 507 -5.36 7.56 -33.74
CA ALA A 507 -6.41 8.08 -34.61
C ALA A 507 -5.96 9.36 -35.34
N ALA A 508 -5.24 10.26 -34.67
CA ALA A 508 -4.64 11.44 -35.31
C ALA A 508 -3.62 11.05 -36.39
N LEU A 509 -2.80 10.02 -36.10
CA LEU A 509 -1.85 9.48 -37.08
C LEU A 509 -2.57 8.88 -38.29
N LEU A 510 -3.59 8.03 -38.08
CA LEU A 510 -4.43 7.49 -39.15
C LEU A 510 -5.11 8.59 -39.98
N ALA A 511 -5.56 9.66 -39.34
CA ALA A 511 -6.15 10.81 -40.03
C ALA A 511 -5.13 11.53 -40.93
N SER A 512 -3.87 11.66 -40.47
CA SER A 512 -2.78 12.34 -41.18
C SER A 512 -2.24 11.59 -42.40
N LEU A 513 -2.52 10.28 -42.53
CA LEU A 513 -2.08 9.48 -43.67
C LEU A 513 -2.77 9.92 -44.96
N THR A 514 -1.99 10.01 -46.04
CA THR A 514 -2.47 10.39 -47.36
C THR A 514 -3.43 9.34 -47.93
N SER A 515 -4.63 9.77 -48.30
CA SER A 515 -5.63 8.89 -48.94
C SER A 515 -5.13 8.39 -50.30
N GLY A 516 -5.41 7.13 -50.63
CA GLY A 516 -4.99 6.51 -51.90
C GLY A 516 -3.50 6.18 -52.02
N ALA A 517 -2.73 6.24 -50.91
CA ALA A 517 -1.33 5.84 -50.88
C ALA A 517 -1.13 4.32 -51.09
N VAL A 518 -2.14 3.52 -50.73
CA VAL A 518 -2.20 2.08 -51.00
C VAL A 518 -3.17 1.84 -52.16
N PRO A 519 -2.71 1.27 -53.29
CA PRO A 519 -3.60 0.92 -54.40
C PRO A 519 -4.67 -0.08 -53.95
N LEU A 520 -5.94 0.31 -54.06
CA LEU A 520 -7.09 -0.54 -53.71
C LEU A 520 -7.71 -1.25 -54.93
N ALA A 521 -7.20 -0.99 -56.13
CA ALA A 521 -7.59 -1.71 -57.33
C ALA A 521 -6.78 -3.00 -57.44
N GLU A 522 -7.43 -4.12 -57.72
CA GLU A 522 -6.73 -5.31 -58.21
C GLU A 522 -5.93 -4.91 -59.46
N VAL A 523 -4.61 -4.95 -59.35
CA VAL A 523 -3.75 -5.01 -60.53
C VAL A 523 -4.10 -6.33 -61.19
N GLY A 524 -4.78 -6.24 -62.33
CA GLY A 524 -5.30 -7.39 -63.06
C GLY A 524 -4.24 -8.49 -63.14
N SER A 525 -4.68 -9.72 -62.90
CA SER A 525 -3.96 -10.92 -63.27
C SER A 525 -3.71 -10.90 -64.77
N GLY A 526 -2.57 -10.34 -65.16
CA GLY A 526 -1.98 -10.56 -66.47
C GLY A 526 -1.54 -12.01 -66.56
N LEU A 527 -2.49 -12.91 -66.82
CA LEU A 527 -2.21 -14.16 -67.49
C LEU A 527 -2.03 -13.85 -68.97
N ASP A 528 -0.84 -13.34 -69.33
CA ASP A 528 -0.28 -13.64 -70.63
C ASP A 528 0.80 -14.69 -70.42
N GLU A 529 0.61 -15.79 -71.13
CA GLU A 529 1.36 -17.03 -71.10
C GLU A 529 2.88 -16.81 -71.17
N VAL A 530 3.61 -17.44 -70.25
CA VAL A 530 5.00 -17.82 -70.50
C VAL A 530 5.12 -19.31 -70.20
N GLU A 531 4.72 -20.12 -71.17
CA GLU A 531 5.16 -21.52 -71.28
C GLU A 531 6.69 -21.56 -71.30
N GLY A 532 7.31 -22.40 -70.46
CA GLY A 532 8.73 -22.73 -70.66
C GLY A 532 9.55 -23.22 -69.48
N LEU A 533 9.07 -23.22 -68.23
CA LEU A 533 9.90 -23.72 -67.12
C LEU A 533 9.93 -25.25 -67.05
N SER A 534 11.14 -25.79 -67.08
CA SER A 534 11.41 -27.23 -66.96
C SER A 534 11.05 -27.74 -65.55
N GLU A 535 10.79 -29.05 -65.41
CA GLU A 535 10.52 -29.68 -64.10
C GLU A 535 11.65 -29.44 -63.08
N ALA A 536 12.90 -29.34 -63.54
CA ALA A 536 14.04 -29.06 -62.68
C ALA A 536 13.98 -27.64 -62.06
N GLU A 537 13.47 -26.65 -62.80
CA GLU A 537 13.33 -25.27 -62.31
C GLU A 537 12.18 -25.12 -61.33
N LYS A 538 11.11 -25.92 -61.49
CA LYS A 538 10.00 -25.99 -60.53
C LYS A 538 10.46 -26.57 -59.18
N ILE A 539 11.28 -27.62 -59.21
CA ILE A 539 11.84 -28.23 -57.99
C ILE A 539 12.83 -27.28 -57.29
N PHE A 540 13.65 -26.55 -58.04
CA PHE A 540 14.59 -25.57 -57.48
C PHE A 540 13.87 -24.42 -56.75
N ASN A 541 12.83 -23.84 -57.36
CA ASN A 541 12.06 -22.75 -56.76
C ASN A 541 11.29 -23.18 -55.51
N THR A 542 10.86 -24.45 -55.44
CA THR A 542 10.14 -24.99 -54.27
C THR A 542 11.06 -25.21 -53.08
N ALA A 543 12.34 -25.53 -53.31
CA ALA A 543 13.28 -25.84 -52.24
C ALA A 543 14.03 -24.62 -51.68
N TRP A 544 14.23 -23.55 -52.46
CA TRP A 544 15.14 -22.45 -52.08
C TRP A 544 14.60 -21.02 -52.27
N GLY A 545 13.36 -20.87 -52.76
CA GLY A 545 12.76 -19.55 -53.00
C GLY A 545 13.34 -18.82 -54.21
N THR A 546 12.52 -17.98 -54.85
CA THR A 546 12.90 -17.18 -56.02
C THR A 546 13.97 -16.15 -55.69
N ARG A 547 14.96 -16.01 -56.56
CA ARG A 547 15.98 -14.96 -56.49
C ARG A 547 15.43 -13.58 -56.82
#